data_AF-A0A2G6G7A3-F1
#
_entry.id   AF-A0A2G6G7A3-F1
#
_cell.length_a   1.000
_cell.length_b   1.000
_cell.length_c   1.000
_cell.angle_alpha   90.00
_cell.angle_beta   90.00
_cell.angle_gamma   90.00
#
_symmetry.space_group_name_H-M   'P 1'
#
loop_
_entity.id
_entity.type
_entity.pdbx_description
1 polymer ?
#
loop_
_entity_poly.entity_id
_entity_poly.type
_entity_poly.pdbx_seq_one_letter_code
_entity_poly.pdbx_strand_id
1 'polypeptide(L)'
;MKKKERKLREEILEGIDISRIYTIPVPEKFRIVGFIQLIAEHSKYIEEHGINNLRDCEVFHADPTIRLLSPLLVEGVDFVDMKEIMLNYLDNFTRSNIYYAKFAVTSIGILAIKKQLDHLSIFHLLLSLLGVDFLTKNLKYVGYKMARNGEFESRGEVRYKEYEVAYRELKYSLIALRLYALKKGFTEMEEYLYNHYPNQEVVLLYRILKNTDPALRYSSYRHMVKDGGDMEQMILAGVYSILAKKSIMTCHYMMNSMIGKYSYFDQKPEEVEQEVRAKYKEMRKVMKDMGVKDEQKV
;
A
#
# COMPACT_ATOMS: atom_id res chain seq x y z
N MET A 1 0.37 4.87 -31.16
CA MET A 1 0.12 4.16 -29.88
C MET A 1 -1.11 3.28 -30.06
N LYS A 2 -1.00 1.97 -29.83
CA LYS A 2 -2.13 1.04 -30.07
C LYS A 2 -3.22 1.28 -29.01
N LYS A 3 -4.51 1.15 -29.37
CA LYS A 3 -5.67 1.42 -28.48
C LYS A 3 -5.58 0.71 -27.10
N LYS A 4 -4.97 -0.48 -27.07
CA LYS A 4 -4.73 -1.27 -25.85
C LYS A 4 -3.71 -0.63 -24.90
N GLU A 5 -2.61 -0.09 -25.43
CA GLU A 5 -1.57 0.59 -24.63
C GLU A 5 -2.10 1.87 -23.99
N ARG A 6 -2.95 2.60 -24.73
CA ARG A 6 -3.60 3.80 -24.21
C ARG A 6 -4.48 3.48 -23.00
N LYS A 7 -5.36 2.48 -23.12
CA LYS A 7 -6.25 2.06 -22.03
C LYS A 7 -5.47 1.62 -20.79
N LEU A 8 -4.36 0.91 -21.00
CA LEU A 8 -3.49 0.46 -19.90
C LEU A 8 -2.85 1.63 -19.16
N ARG A 9 -2.37 2.64 -19.89
CA ARG A 9 -1.83 3.88 -19.30
C ARG A 9 -2.91 4.63 -18.54
N GLU A 10 -4.10 4.78 -19.11
CA GLU A 10 -5.23 5.43 -18.44
C GLU A 10 -5.57 4.72 -17.12
N GLU A 11 -5.58 3.38 -17.11
CA GLU A 11 -5.83 2.58 -15.91
C GLU A 11 -4.75 2.75 -14.83
N ILE A 12 -3.47 2.81 -15.21
CA ILE A 12 -2.35 3.02 -14.28
C ILE A 12 -2.37 4.44 -13.68
N LEU A 13 -2.69 5.45 -14.50
CA LEU A 13 -2.60 6.86 -14.11
C LEU A 13 -3.86 7.39 -13.42
N GLU A 14 -5.00 6.72 -13.58
CA GLU A 14 -6.27 7.18 -13.01
C GLU A 14 -6.17 7.36 -11.48
N GLY A 15 -6.63 8.52 -10.99
CA GLY A 15 -6.57 8.90 -9.58
C GLY A 15 -5.26 9.58 -9.15
N ILE A 16 -4.20 9.53 -9.96
CA ILE A 16 -2.92 10.18 -9.67
C ILE A 16 -2.90 11.57 -10.31
N ASP A 17 -2.64 12.60 -9.51
CA ASP A 17 -2.55 13.99 -9.94
C ASP A 17 -1.18 14.27 -10.59
N ILE A 18 -1.09 13.98 -11.88
CA ILE A 18 0.11 14.19 -12.68
C ILE A 18 0.50 15.68 -12.75
N SER A 19 -0.44 16.61 -12.58
CA SER A 19 -0.14 18.04 -12.63
C SER A 19 0.87 18.44 -11.54
N ARG A 20 0.78 17.80 -10.37
CA ARG A 20 1.71 18.02 -9.25
C ARG A 20 3.13 17.59 -9.59
N ILE A 21 3.31 16.57 -10.42
CA ILE A 21 4.63 16.13 -10.92
C ILE A 21 5.21 17.19 -11.87
N TYR A 22 4.40 17.77 -12.74
CA TYR A 22 4.86 18.79 -13.70
C TYR A 22 5.35 20.07 -13.01
N THR A 23 4.75 20.44 -11.87
CA THR A 23 5.05 21.68 -11.15
C THR A 23 6.34 21.65 -10.32
N ILE A 24 6.97 20.47 -10.13
CA ILE A 24 8.19 20.42 -9.31
C ILE A 24 9.36 21.14 -9.99
N PRO A 25 10.30 21.72 -9.22
CA PRO A 25 11.47 22.39 -9.78
C PRO A 25 12.34 21.48 -10.65
N VAL A 26 13.02 22.04 -11.66
CA VAL A 26 13.93 21.31 -12.56
C VAL A 26 14.99 20.48 -11.81
N PRO A 27 15.65 20.98 -10.73
CA PRO A 27 16.58 20.16 -9.95
C PRO A 27 15.94 18.90 -9.37
N GLU A 28 14.70 18.99 -8.88
CA GLU A 28 13.97 17.83 -8.36
C GLU A 28 13.61 16.85 -9.48
N LYS A 29 13.27 17.33 -10.68
CA LYS A 29 13.04 16.45 -11.84
C LYS A 29 14.27 15.61 -12.20
N PHE A 30 15.48 16.17 -12.08
CA PHE A 30 16.71 15.39 -12.26
C PHE A 30 16.88 14.29 -11.20
N ARG A 31 16.47 14.54 -9.95
CA ARG A 31 16.43 13.48 -8.91
C ARG A 31 15.40 12.41 -9.24
N ILE A 32 14.23 12.80 -9.76
CA ILE A 32 13.22 11.85 -10.24
C ILE A 32 13.74 10.94 -11.36
N VAL A 33 14.58 11.44 -12.28
CA VAL A 33 15.23 10.58 -13.29
C VAL A 33 16.02 9.44 -12.65
N GLY A 34 16.70 9.68 -11.53
CA GLY A 34 17.38 8.62 -10.78
C GLY A 34 16.42 7.53 -10.28
N PHE A 35 15.26 7.92 -9.76
CA PHE A 35 14.22 6.95 -9.37
C PHE A 35 13.64 6.19 -10.56
N ILE A 36 13.47 6.85 -11.70
CA ILE A 36 13.01 6.20 -12.95
C ILE A 36 14.00 5.12 -13.40
N GLN A 37 15.30 5.38 -13.30
CA GLN A 37 16.35 4.41 -13.62
C GLN A 37 16.27 3.20 -12.69
N LEU A 38 16.18 3.43 -11.38
CA LEU A 38 16.02 2.36 -10.40
C LEU A 38 14.80 1.49 -10.71
N ILE A 39 13.64 2.09 -10.98
CA ILE A 39 12.42 1.33 -11.31
C ILE A 39 12.59 0.50 -12.59
N ALA A 40 13.24 1.07 -13.62
CA ALA A 40 13.50 0.35 -14.86
C ALA A 40 14.46 -0.83 -14.64
N GLU A 41 15.51 -0.65 -13.84
CA GLU A 41 16.42 -1.73 -13.42
C GLU A 41 15.68 -2.81 -12.62
N HIS A 42 14.78 -2.40 -11.72
CA HIS A 42 13.92 -3.30 -10.95
C HIS A 42 13.01 -4.14 -11.86
N SER A 43 12.40 -3.51 -12.87
CA SER A 43 11.59 -4.21 -13.88
C SER A 43 12.42 -5.19 -14.70
N LYS A 44 13.60 -4.75 -15.16
CA LYS A 44 14.51 -5.58 -15.93
C LYS A 44 14.96 -6.81 -15.14
N TYR A 45 15.27 -6.64 -13.85
CA TYR A 45 15.60 -7.77 -12.98
C TYR A 45 14.46 -8.79 -12.91
N ILE A 46 13.21 -8.34 -12.78
CA ILE A 46 12.02 -9.22 -12.79
C ILE A 46 11.87 -9.97 -14.11
N GLU A 47 12.13 -9.31 -15.25
CA GLU A 47 12.10 -9.95 -16.56
C GLU A 47 13.14 -11.08 -16.68
N GLU A 48 14.34 -10.88 -16.13
CA GLU A 48 15.47 -11.80 -16.22
C GLU A 48 15.40 -12.95 -15.19
N HIS A 49 14.96 -12.65 -13.97
CA HIS A 49 15.06 -13.56 -12.82
C HIS A 49 13.70 -14.00 -12.28
N GLY A 50 12.60 -13.39 -12.72
CA GLY A 50 11.25 -13.64 -12.23
C GLY A 50 10.93 -12.91 -10.92
N ILE A 51 9.64 -12.64 -10.72
CA ILE A 51 9.11 -11.85 -9.59
C ILE A 51 9.40 -12.44 -8.20
N ASN A 52 9.55 -13.76 -8.11
CA ASN A 52 9.79 -14.45 -6.83
C ASN A 52 11.19 -14.16 -6.28
N ASN A 53 12.15 -13.83 -7.15
CA ASN A 53 13.53 -13.51 -6.77
C ASN A 53 13.75 -12.01 -6.53
N LEU A 54 12.68 -11.21 -6.59
CA LEU A 54 12.79 -9.75 -6.53
C LEU A 54 13.43 -9.23 -5.24
N ARG A 55 13.33 -9.99 -4.13
CA ARG A 55 13.96 -9.65 -2.85
C ARG A 55 15.50 -9.67 -2.90
N ASP A 56 16.07 -10.36 -3.88
CA ASP A 56 17.52 -10.48 -4.11
C ASP A 56 18.07 -9.37 -5.03
N CYS A 57 17.19 -8.56 -5.62
CA CYS A 57 17.58 -7.40 -6.44
C CYS A 57 18.21 -6.31 -5.55
N GLU A 58 19.40 -5.81 -5.90
CA GLU A 58 20.04 -4.70 -5.16
C GLU A 58 19.14 -3.46 -5.07
N VAL A 59 18.38 -3.18 -6.13
CA VAL A 59 17.44 -2.06 -6.18
C VAL A 59 16.30 -2.20 -5.17
N PHE A 60 15.92 -3.42 -4.80
CA PHE A 60 14.86 -3.67 -3.81
C PHE A 60 15.16 -2.99 -2.47
N HIS A 61 16.45 -2.87 -2.12
CA HIS A 61 16.90 -2.27 -0.86
C HIS A 61 17.44 -0.85 -1.02
N ALA A 62 17.53 -0.33 -2.25
CA ALA A 62 18.20 0.92 -2.56
C ALA A 62 17.42 2.18 -2.13
N ASP A 63 16.09 2.13 -2.11
CA ASP A 63 15.25 3.26 -1.72
C ASP A 63 14.07 2.84 -0.82
N PRO A 64 13.75 3.58 0.27
CA PRO A 64 12.64 3.26 1.15
C PRO A 64 11.27 3.20 0.45
N THR A 65 11.01 4.02 -0.56
CA THR A 65 9.73 4.03 -1.29
C THR A 65 9.61 2.81 -2.21
N ILE A 66 10.71 2.40 -2.85
CA ILE A 66 10.75 1.13 -3.60
C ILE A 66 10.54 -0.04 -2.65
N ARG A 67 11.26 -0.07 -1.52
CA ARG A 67 11.14 -1.13 -0.51
C ARG A 67 9.74 -1.21 0.11
N LEU A 68 9.01 -0.11 0.17
CA LEU A 68 7.63 -0.06 0.64
C LEU A 68 6.64 -0.67 -0.36
N LEU A 69 6.84 -0.44 -1.67
CA LEU A 69 5.87 -0.79 -2.71
C LEU A 69 6.19 -2.10 -3.43
N SER A 70 7.46 -2.46 -3.59
CA SER A 70 7.89 -3.70 -4.23
C SER A 70 7.41 -4.98 -3.54
N PRO A 71 7.25 -5.05 -2.20
CA PRO A 71 6.65 -6.21 -1.55
C PRO A 71 5.25 -6.54 -2.07
N LEU A 72 4.46 -5.54 -2.49
CA LEU A 72 3.12 -5.77 -3.07
C LEU A 72 3.16 -6.65 -4.32
N LEU A 73 4.25 -6.56 -5.10
CA LEU A 73 4.49 -7.40 -6.28
C LEU A 73 4.74 -8.85 -5.86
N VAL A 74 5.63 -9.05 -4.88
CA VAL A 74 6.04 -10.38 -4.37
C VAL A 74 4.88 -11.10 -3.71
N GLU A 75 4.10 -10.39 -2.89
CA GLU A 75 2.93 -10.95 -2.19
C GLU A 75 1.72 -11.16 -3.11
N GLY A 76 1.85 -10.85 -4.41
CA GLY A 76 0.81 -11.11 -5.40
C GLY A 76 -0.46 -10.28 -5.23
N VAL A 77 -0.39 -9.13 -4.53
CA VAL A 77 -1.53 -8.23 -4.31
C VAL A 77 -2.15 -7.86 -5.66
N ASP A 78 -3.48 -7.89 -5.77
CA ASP A 78 -4.15 -7.59 -7.04
C ASP A 78 -3.97 -6.12 -7.43
N PHE A 79 -4.10 -5.83 -8.72
CA PHE A 79 -3.81 -4.49 -9.24
C PHE A 79 -4.72 -3.41 -8.65
N VAL A 80 -6.00 -3.71 -8.43
CA VAL A 80 -6.97 -2.73 -7.90
C VAL A 80 -6.58 -2.38 -6.47
N ASP A 81 -6.24 -3.39 -5.67
CA ASP A 81 -5.76 -3.16 -4.31
C ASP A 81 -4.42 -2.43 -4.30
N MET A 82 -3.43 -2.84 -5.10
CA MET A 82 -2.14 -2.14 -5.21
C MET A 82 -2.34 -0.64 -5.48
N LYS A 83 -3.22 -0.32 -6.43
CA LYS A 83 -3.56 1.05 -6.80
C LYS A 83 -4.20 1.80 -5.62
N GLU A 84 -5.15 1.19 -4.94
CA GLU A 84 -5.78 1.74 -3.74
C GLU A 84 -4.75 2.06 -2.65
N ILE A 85 -3.81 1.14 -2.38
CA ILE A 85 -2.73 1.31 -1.38
C ILE A 85 -1.91 2.56 -1.71
N MET A 86 -1.54 2.69 -2.98
CA MET A 86 -0.71 3.79 -3.45
C MET A 86 -1.45 5.12 -3.41
N LEU A 87 -2.74 5.15 -3.77
CA LEU A 87 -3.57 6.36 -3.69
C LEU A 87 -3.71 6.84 -2.24
N ASN A 88 -3.93 5.94 -1.28
CA ASN A 88 -4.01 6.31 0.14
C ASN A 88 -2.69 6.94 0.64
N TYR A 89 -1.54 6.39 0.24
CA TYR A 89 -0.26 7.03 0.54
C TYR A 89 -0.08 8.39 -0.15
N LEU A 90 -0.58 8.56 -1.38
CA LEU A 90 -0.50 9.83 -2.10
C LEU A 90 -1.35 10.92 -1.46
N ASP A 91 -2.53 10.55 -0.93
CA ASP A 91 -3.43 11.45 -0.21
C ASP A 91 -2.77 12.02 1.06
N ASN A 92 -1.81 11.30 1.65
CA ASN A 92 -1.01 11.80 2.77
C ASN A 92 0.01 12.90 2.40
N PHE A 93 0.29 13.14 1.11
CA PHE A 93 1.24 14.17 0.66
C PHE A 93 0.55 15.46 0.22
N THR A 94 -0.43 15.96 0.98
CA THR A 94 -1.16 17.20 0.65
C THR A 94 -0.26 18.43 0.60
N ARG A 95 0.80 18.49 1.43
CA ARG A 95 1.64 19.70 1.61
C ARG A 95 2.95 19.73 0.80
N SER A 96 3.31 18.66 0.10
CA SER A 96 4.59 18.60 -0.62
C SER A 96 4.47 17.94 -1.99
N ASN A 97 4.59 18.74 -3.05
CA ASN A 97 4.62 18.26 -4.42
C ASN A 97 5.88 17.43 -4.73
N ILE A 98 6.99 17.68 -4.03
CA ILE A 98 8.24 16.93 -4.23
C ILE A 98 8.09 15.50 -3.71
N TYR A 99 7.62 15.32 -2.47
CA TYR A 99 7.37 13.98 -1.92
C TYR A 99 6.23 13.27 -2.66
N TYR A 100 5.17 13.99 -3.02
CA TYR A 100 4.11 13.47 -3.88
C TYR A 100 4.66 12.96 -5.20
N ALA A 101 5.48 13.76 -5.91
CA ALA A 101 6.01 13.40 -7.22
C ALA A 101 6.94 12.18 -7.15
N LYS A 102 7.82 12.11 -6.15
CA LYS A 102 8.65 10.91 -5.91
C LYS A 102 7.76 9.67 -5.74
N PHE A 103 6.81 9.74 -4.82
CA PHE A 103 5.95 8.59 -4.52
C PHE A 103 5.10 8.20 -5.73
N ALA A 104 4.48 9.17 -6.41
CA ALA A 104 3.63 8.95 -7.58
C ALA A 104 4.40 8.28 -8.72
N VAL A 105 5.61 8.74 -9.03
CA VAL A 105 6.45 8.13 -10.08
C VAL A 105 6.82 6.69 -9.71
N THR A 106 7.17 6.43 -8.45
CA THR A 106 7.42 5.05 -7.99
C THR A 106 6.16 4.19 -8.08
N SER A 107 5.01 4.68 -7.61
CA SER A 107 3.72 3.98 -7.69
C SER A 107 3.33 3.63 -9.12
N ILE A 108 3.40 4.58 -10.05
CA ILE A 108 3.12 4.36 -11.48
C ILE A 108 4.05 3.29 -12.04
N GLY A 109 5.33 3.35 -11.66
CA GLY A 109 6.34 2.35 -12.05
C GLY A 109 5.97 0.95 -11.60
N ILE A 110 5.70 0.77 -10.30
CA ILE A 110 5.33 -0.53 -9.71
C ILE A 110 4.01 -1.05 -10.29
N LEU A 111 3.01 -0.19 -10.52
CA LEU A 111 1.75 -0.57 -11.18
C LEU A 111 1.98 -1.01 -12.63
N ALA A 112 2.90 -0.36 -13.34
CA ALA A 112 3.26 -0.75 -14.70
C ALA A 112 3.96 -2.12 -14.73
N ILE A 113 4.85 -2.41 -13.77
CA ILE A 113 5.43 -3.74 -13.58
C ILE A 113 4.32 -4.77 -13.33
N LYS A 114 3.35 -4.47 -12.45
CA LYS A 114 2.21 -5.38 -12.17
C LYS A 114 1.39 -5.68 -13.43
N LYS A 115 1.30 -4.71 -14.35
CA LYS A 115 0.63 -4.84 -15.64
C LYS A 115 1.51 -5.44 -16.75
N GLN A 116 2.71 -5.89 -16.41
CA GLN A 116 3.65 -6.58 -17.32
C GLN A 116 4.06 -5.70 -18.51
N LEU A 117 4.24 -4.39 -18.30
CA LEU A 117 4.92 -3.56 -19.28
C LEU A 117 6.41 -3.89 -19.26
N ASP A 118 7.06 -3.88 -20.43
CA ASP A 118 8.50 -4.06 -20.51
C ASP A 118 9.26 -2.86 -19.91
N HIS A 119 10.47 -3.10 -19.43
CA HIS A 119 11.30 -2.11 -18.74
C HIS A 119 11.54 -0.82 -19.55
N LEU A 120 11.66 -0.90 -20.88
CA LEU A 120 11.82 0.28 -21.75
C LEU A 120 10.53 1.09 -21.82
N SER A 121 9.39 0.42 -21.99
CA SER A 121 8.08 1.07 -21.96
C SER A 121 7.81 1.75 -20.61
N ILE A 122 8.21 1.13 -19.49
CA ILE A 122 8.12 1.72 -18.15
C ILE A 122 9.02 2.94 -18.06
N PHE A 123 10.29 2.83 -18.45
CA PHE A 123 11.23 3.95 -18.45
C PHE A 123 10.67 5.16 -19.22
N HIS A 124 10.20 4.94 -20.45
CA HIS A 124 9.64 6.00 -21.28
C HIS A 124 8.31 6.57 -20.76
N LEU A 125 7.44 5.72 -20.21
CA LEU A 125 6.22 6.16 -19.54
C LEU A 125 6.55 7.12 -18.40
N LEU A 126 7.43 6.72 -17.49
CA LEU A 126 7.78 7.54 -16.33
C LEU A 126 8.51 8.81 -16.72
N LEU A 127 9.40 8.74 -17.70
CA LEU A 127 10.14 9.91 -18.19
C LEU A 127 9.19 10.96 -18.79
N SER A 128 8.12 10.52 -19.46
CA SER A 128 7.09 11.41 -20.01
C SER A 128 6.36 12.24 -18.93
N LEU A 129 6.33 11.76 -17.69
CA LEU A 129 5.69 12.44 -16.56
C LEU A 129 6.47 13.68 -16.08
N LEU A 130 7.71 13.89 -16.52
CA LEU A 130 8.50 15.08 -16.16
C LEU A 130 8.12 16.32 -16.98
N GLY A 131 7.33 16.15 -18.03
CA GLY A 131 6.81 17.21 -18.88
C GLY A 131 7.74 17.55 -20.05
N VAL A 132 7.12 17.95 -21.17
CA VAL A 132 7.81 18.18 -22.46
C VAL A 132 8.91 19.22 -22.36
N ASP A 133 8.71 20.30 -21.59
CA ASP A 133 9.73 21.33 -21.37
C ASP A 133 10.99 20.79 -20.71
N PHE A 134 10.85 19.92 -19.70
CA PHE A 134 12.01 19.31 -19.06
C PHE A 134 12.76 18.40 -20.05
N LEU A 135 12.01 17.58 -20.78
CA LEU A 135 12.58 16.61 -21.73
C LEU A 135 13.34 17.29 -22.88
N THR A 136 12.80 18.38 -23.42
CA THR A 136 13.40 19.08 -24.55
C THR A 136 14.57 19.98 -24.14
N LYS A 137 14.47 20.66 -22.99
CA LYS A 137 15.45 21.69 -22.58
C LYS A 137 16.54 21.16 -21.66
N ASN A 138 16.24 20.15 -20.83
CA ASN A 138 17.06 19.77 -19.68
C ASN A 138 17.60 18.34 -19.72
N LEU A 139 16.94 17.40 -20.42
CA LEU A 139 17.33 15.98 -20.38
C LEU A 139 18.77 15.71 -20.81
N LYS A 140 19.32 16.52 -21.75
CA LYS A 140 20.72 16.44 -22.20
C LYS A 140 21.76 16.63 -21.08
N TYR A 141 21.36 17.17 -19.93
CA TYR A 141 22.24 17.39 -18.78
C TYR A 141 22.19 16.23 -17.76
N VAL A 142 21.40 15.18 -18.00
CA VAL A 142 21.42 13.97 -17.16
C VAL A 142 22.82 13.36 -17.22
N GLY A 143 23.42 13.11 -16.05
CA GLY A 143 24.78 12.55 -15.92
C GLY A 143 25.90 13.59 -15.73
N TYR A 144 25.63 14.89 -15.95
CA TYR A 144 26.58 15.95 -15.58
C TYR A 144 26.54 16.20 -14.06
N LYS A 145 27.72 16.21 -13.41
CA LYS A 145 27.91 16.24 -11.94
C LYS A 145 27.24 17.43 -11.21
N MET A 146 26.76 18.46 -11.92
CA MET A 146 26.22 19.70 -11.32
C MET A 146 24.82 19.59 -10.70
N ALA A 147 24.15 18.43 -10.74
CA ALA A 147 22.84 18.25 -10.09
C ALA A 147 22.86 17.30 -8.87
N ARG A 148 24.04 16.78 -8.46
CA ARG A 148 24.16 15.73 -7.43
C ARG A 148 24.71 16.19 -6.07
N ASN A 149 24.97 17.48 -5.86
CA ASN A 149 25.44 17.97 -4.56
C ASN A 149 24.25 18.40 -3.69
N GLY A 150 23.63 17.42 -3.08
CA GLY A 150 22.80 17.59 -1.90
C GLY A 150 22.81 16.26 -1.18
N GLU A 151 23.74 16.08 -0.25
CA GLU A 151 23.65 15.00 0.72
C GLU A 151 22.32 15.19 1.45
N PHE A 152 21.36 14.31 1.18
CA PHE A 152 20.16 14.22 1.99
C PHE A 152 20.49 13.22 3.09
N GLU A 153 20.85 13.73 4.26
CA GLU A 153 20.87 12.93 5.48
C GLU A 153 19.44 12.50 5.81
N SER A 154 19.03 11.34 5.28
CA SER A 154 17.85 10.64 5.76
C SER A 154 18.25 9.71 6.90
N ARG A 155 18.55 10.27 8.06
CA ARG A 155 18.57 9.52 9.33
C ARG A 155 17.88 10.30 10.43
N GLY A 156 16.55 10.26 10.40
CA GLY A 156 15.78 10.36 11.62
C GLY A 156 15.54 8.94 12.14
N GLU A 157 16.34 8.49 13.10
CA GLU A 157 15.88 7.43 14.00
C GLU A 157 14.74 8.03 14.83
N VAL A 158 13.51 7.71 14.46
CA VAL A 158 12.33 8.12 15.20
C VAL A 158 12.16 7.15 16.37
N ARG A 159 12.34 7.66 17.59
CA ARG A 159 12.03 6.93 18.83
C ARG A 159 10.51 6.77 18.97
N TYR A 160 10.10 5.53 19.19
CA TYR A 160 8.72 5.07 19.38
C TYR A 160 7.96 5.88 20.44
N LYS A 161 6.74 6.33 20.13
CA LYS A 161 5.81 6.96 21.07
C LYS A 161 4.65 6.01 21.39
N GLU A 162 4.07 6.13 22.59
CA GLU A 162 3.00 5.28 23.13
C GLU A 162 1.74 5.17 22.24
N TYR A 163 1.48 6.14 21.36
CA TYR A 163 0.34 6.10 20.43
C TYR A 163 0.42 4.94 19.41
N GLU A 164 1.62 4.47 19.06
CA GLU A 164 1.81 3.41 18.05
C GLU A 164 1.35 2.03 18.54
N VAL A 165 1.35 1.79 19.85
CA VAL A 165 0.92 0.51 20.44
C VAL A 165 -0.58 0.30 20.23
N ALA A 166 -1.40 1.33 20.47
CA ALA A 166 -2.84 1.23 20.27
C ALA A 166 -3.20 0.97 18.79
N TYR A 167 -2.54 1.65 17.85
CA TYR A 167 -2.71 1.40 16.41
C TYR A 167 -2.28 -0.01 16.03
N ARG A 168 -1.14 -0.47 16.53
CA ARG A 168 -0.62 -1.81 16.28
C ARG A 168 -1.57 -2.90 16.78
N GLU A 169 -1.98 -2.80 18.04
CA GLU A 169 -2.91 -3.74 18.68
C GLU A 169 -4.23 -3.79 17.91
N LEU A 170 -4.80 -2.63 17.59
CA LEU A 170 -6.04 -2.53 16.83
C LEU A 170 -5.89 -3.11 15.42
N LYS A 171 -4.84 -2.74 14.69
CA LYS A 171 -4.53 -3.29 13.36
C LYS A 171 -4.43 -4.81 13.40
N TYR A 172 -3.61 -5.38 14.26
CA TYR A 172 -3.43 -6.84 14.29
C TYR A 172 -4.67 -7.57 14.79
N SER A 173 -5.48 -6.96 15.67
CA SER A 173 -6.79 -7.51 16.01
C SER A 173 -7.76 -7.49 14.81
N LEU A 174 -7.79 -6.42 14.00
CA LEU A 174 -8.60 -6.38 12.76
C LEU A 174 -8.15 -7.42 11.74
N ILE A 175 -6.84 -7.59 11.54
CA ILE A 175 -6.31 -8.65 10.66
C ILE A 175 -6.63 -10.03 11.24
N ALA A 176 -6.60 -10.20 12.57
CA ALA A 176 -6.99 -11.44 13.22
C ALA A 176 -8.48 -11.76 13.06
N LEU A 177 -9.38 -10.76 13.03
CA LEU A 177 -10.79 -10.96 12.66
C LEU A 177 -10.89 -11.50 11.22
N ARG A 178 -10.09 -10.98 10.28
CA ARG A 178 -10.03 -11.53 8.90
C ARG A 178 -9.58 -12.99 8.91
N LEU A 179 -8.55 -13.33 9.70
CA LEU A 179 -8.09 -14.71 9.86
C LEU A 179 -9.16 -15.59 10.51
N TYR A 180 -9.91 -15.08 11.49
CA TYR A 180 -11.05 -15.76 12.10
C TYR A 180 -12.08 -16.11 11.02
N ALA A 181 -12.53 -15.12 10.25
CA ALA A 181 -13.49 -15.33 9.17
C ALA A 181 -12.98 -16.35 8.13
N LEU A 182 -11.66 -16.38 7.86
CA LEU A 182 -11.05 -17.36 6.96
C LEU A 182 -11.12 -18.80 7.52
N LYS A 183 -10.84 -18.97 8.81
CA LYS A 183 -10.70 -20.29 9.44
C LYS A 183 -12.01 -20.90 9.90
N LYS A 184 -12.99 -20.06 10.26
CA LYS A 184 -14.23 -20.48 10.94
C LYS A 184 -15.50 -19.99 10.27
N GLY A 185 -15.37 -19.09 9.30
CA GLY A 185 -16.51 -18.49 8.59
C GLY A 185 -16.93 -17.15 9.16
N PHE A 186 -17.70 -16.39 8.36
CA PHE A 186 -18.15 -15.05 8.73
C PHE A 186 -19.13 -15.06 9.91
N THR A 187 -20.02 -16.04 9.99
CA THR A 187 -21.03 -16.12 11.07
C THR A 187 -20.39 -16.17 12.46
N GLU A 188 -19.42 -17.06 12.66
CA GLU A 188 -18.76 -17.19 13.97
C GLU A 188 -17.85 -15.99 14.28
N MET A 189 -17.24 -15.40 13.25
CA MET A 189 -16.48 -14.16 13.41
C MET A 189 -17.39 -12.98 13.79
N GLU A 190 -18.57 -12.86 13.17
CA GLU A 190 -19.57 -11.83 13.48
C GLU A 190 -20.13 -11.99 14.89
N GLU A 191 -20.34 -13.22 15.35
CA GLU A 191 -20.72 -13.51 16.75
C GLU A 191 -19.65 -12.99 17.72
N TYR A 192 -18.38 -13.31 17.47
CA TYR A 192 -17.28 -12.78 18.27
C TYR A 192 -17.21 -11.25 18.21
N LEU A 193 -17.33 -10.68 17.00
CA LEU A 193 -17.26 -9.24 16.78
C LEU A 193 -18.35 -8.50 17.57
N TYR A 194 -19.60 -8.95 17.48
CA TYR A 194 -20.73 -8.24 18.08
C TYR A 194 -20.85 -8.41 19.59
N ASN A 195 -20.40 -9.55 20.12
CA ASN A 195 -20.62 -9.87 21.54
C ASN A 195 -19.35 -9.71 22.40
N HIS A 196 -18.16 -9.76 21.80
CA HIS A 196 -16.90 -9.88 22.57
C HIS A 196 -15.79 -8.94 22.13
N TYR A 197 -15.90 -8.29 20.98
CA TYR A 197 -14.85 -7.40 20.53
C TYR A 197 -14.86 -6.09 21.35
N PRO A 198 -13.71 -5.67 21.92
CA PRO A 198 -13.68 -4.60 22.92
C PRO A 198 -13.91 -3.21 22.32
N ASN A 199 -13.57 -3.01 21.04
CA ASN A 199 -13.67 -1.71 20.39
C ASN A 199 -15.04 -1.54 19.67
N GLN A 200 -15.90 -0.71 20.26
CA GLN A 200 -17.27 -0.44 19.75
C GLN A 200 -17.29 0.32 18.42
N GLU A 201 -16.27 1.13 18.14
CA GLU A 201 -16.15 1.84 16.87
C GLU A 201 -15.91 0.87 15.70
N VAL A 202 -15.06 -0.15 15.90
CA VAL A 202 -14.91 -1.24 14.92
C VAL A 202 -16.23 -1.95 14.68
N VAL A 203 -16.98 -2.25 15.75
CA VAL A 203 -18.29 -2.91 15.64
C VAL A 203 -19.28 -2.04 14.85
N LEU A 204 -19.32 -0.74 15.14
CA LEU A 204 -20.18 0.22 14.45
C LEU A 204 -19.83 0.33 12.96
N LEU A 205 -18.55 0.58 12.64
CA LEU A 205 -18.09 0.74 11.26
C LEU A 205 -18.26 -0.56 10.45
N TYR A 206 -18.07 -1.72 11.09
CA TYR A 206 -18.40 -3.01 10.50
C TYR A 206 -19.88 -3.12 10.14
N ARG A 207 -20.78 -2.81 11.08
CA ARG A 207 -22.24 -2.87 10.83
C ARG A 207 -22.65 -1.94 9.70
N ILE A 208 -22.12 -0.71 9.68
CA ILE A 208 -22.39 0.26 8.62
C ILE A 208 -22.00 -0.33 7.27
N LEU A 209 -20.73 -0.72 7.08
CA LEU A 209 -20.25 -1.22 5.79
C LEU A 209 -20.86 -2.57 5.40
N LYS A 210 -21.19 -3.42 6.36
CA LYS A 210 -21.85 -4.71 6.12
C LYS A 210 -23.25 -4.51 5.55
N ASN A 211 -24.01 -3.57 6.12
CA ASN A 211 -25.38 -3.25 5.72
C ASN A 211 -25.46 -2.38 4.47
N THR A 212 -24.36 -1.73 4.07
CA THR A 212 -24.24 -1.15 2.73
C THR A 212 -24.39 -2.24 1.66
N ASP A 213 -25.15 -1.92 0.61
CA ASP A 213 -25.24 -2.73 -0.60
C ASP A 213 -23.83 -3.16 -1.04
N PRO A 214 -23.57 -4.46 -1.28
CA PRO A 214 -22.29 -4.93 -1.79
C PRO A 214 -21.75 -4.15 -2.99
N ALA A 215 -22.62 -3.68 -3.89
CA ALA A 215 -22.25 -2.89 -5.07
C ALA A 215 -21.78 -1.46 -4.72
N LEU A 216 -22.24 -0.91 -3.59
CA LEU A 216 -21.91 0.44 -3.12
C LEU A 216 -20.89 0.47 -1.98
N ARG A 217 -20.48 -0.69 -1.48
CA ARG A 217 -19.59 -0.79 -0.31
C ARG A 217 -18.25 -0.12 -0.55
N TYR A 218 -17.65 -0.32 -1.73
CA TYR A 218 -16.36 0.30 -2.06
C TYR A 218 -16.48 1.83 -2.15
N SER A 219 -17.49 2.36 -2.84
CA SER A 219 -17.70 3.82 -2.92
C SER A 219 -18.00 4.44 -1.55
N SER A 220 -18.75 3.73 -0.70
CA SER A 220 -19.04 4.16 0.67
C SER A 220 -17.78 4.20 1.53
N TYR A 221 -16.96 3.14 1.48
CA TYR A 221 -15.64 3.11 2.13
C TYR A 221 -14.77 4.29 1.66
N ARG A 222 -14.64 4.53 0.35
CA ARG A 222 -13.84 5.64 -0.20
C ARG A 222 -14.35 7.01 0.24
N HIS A 223 -15.65 7.18 0.44
CA HIS A 223 -16.21 8.43 0.94
C HIS A 223 -15.89 8.62 2.42
N MET A 224 -16.13 7.60 3.24
CA MET A 224 -15.92 7.65 4.70
C MET A 224 -14.44 7.86 5.08
N VAL A 225 -13.50 7.32 4.30
CA VAL A 225 -12.06 7.51 4.56
C VAL A 225 -11.63 8.97 4.43
N LYS A 226 -12.23 9.76 3.54
CA LYS A 226 -11.76 11.14 3.28
C LYS A 226 -12.02 12.12 4.43
N ASP A 227 -13.01 11.82 5.26
CA ASP A 227 -13.51 12.75 6.27
C ASP A 227 -13.13 12.34 7.71
N GLY A 228 -12.50 11.18 7.91
CA GLY A 228 -12.13 10.65 9.22
C GLY A 228 -10.69 10.92 9.64
N GLY A 229 -10.38 10.70 10.93
CA GLY A 229 -9.01 10.71 11.45
C GLY A 229 -8.23 9.43 11.12
N ASP A 230 -6.89 9.43 11.26
CA ASP A 230 -6.02 8.30 10.88
C ASP A 230 -6.47 6.94 11.46
N MET A 231 -6.96 6.91 12.71
CA MET A 231 -7.45 5.67 13.35
C MET A 231 -8.76 5.18 12.73
N GLU A 232 -9.71 6.08 12.51
CA GLU A 232 -10.98 5.78 11.83
C GLU A 232 -10.73 5.26 10.42
N GLN A 233 -9.83 5.90 9.67
CA GLN A 233 -9.43 5.48 8.34
C GLN A 233 -8.79 4.09 8.35
N MET A 234 -7.91 3.81 9.32
CA MET A 234 -7.33 2.48 9.49
C MET A 234 -8.40 1.42 9.81
N ILE A 235 -9.34 1.71 10.71
CA ILE A 235 -10.45 0.81 11.02
C ILE A 235 -11.29 0.54 9.77
N LEU A 236 -11.67 1.58 9.03
CA LEU A 236 -12.42 1.48 7.79
C LEU A 236 -11.71 0.61 6.75
N ALA A 237 -10.40 0.80 6.57
CA ALA A 237 -9.60 -0.03 5.68
C ALA A 237 -9.56 -1.50 6.13
N GLY A 238 -9.41 -1.76 7.44
CA GLY A 238 -9.45 -3.11 8.01
C GLY A 238 -10.81 -3.79 7.84
N VAL A 239 -11.88 -3.10 8.18
CA VAL A 239 -13.27 -3.56 8.05
C VAL A 239 -13.62 -3.84 6.58
N TYR A 240 -13.31 -2.90 5.67
CA TYR A 240 -13.51 -3.11 4.25
C TYR A 240 -12.75 -4.34 3.75
N SER A 241 -11.50 -4.51 4.19
CA SER A 241 -10.67 -5.65 3.81
C SER A 241 -11.23 -6.98 4.31
N ILE A 242 -11.84 -7.01 5.51
CA ILE A 242 -12.58 -8.16 6.04
C ILE A 242 -13.75 -8.50 5.11
N LEU A 243 -14.62 -7.53 4.84
CA LEU A 243 -15.85 -7.73 4.04
C LEU A 243 -15.56 -8.08 2.58
N ALA A 244 -14.51 -7.50 2.00
CA ALA A 244 -14.03 -7.79 0.65
C ALA A 244 -13.16 -9.07 0.58
N LYS A 245 -13.03 -9.80 1.70
CA LYS A 245 -12.33 -11.09 1.80
C LYS A 245 -10.86 -11.03 1.37
N LYS A 246 -10.19 -9.90 1.56
CA LYS A 246 -8.79 -9.67 1.16
C LYS A 246 -7.81 -10.61 1.88
N SER A 247 -6.62 -10.81 1.33
CA SER A 247 -5.58 -11.61 1.98
C SER A 247 -5.08 -10.93 3.26
N ILE A 248 -4.41 -11.67 4.15
CA ILE A 248 -3.81 -11.12 5.38
C ILE A 248 -2.84 -9.98 5.06
N MET A 249 -1.96 -10.18 4.08
CA MET A 249 -0.98 -9.17 3.67
C MET A 249 -1.65 -7.98 2.99
N THR A 250 -2.66 -8.20 2.15
CA THR A 250 -3.44 -7.10 1.56
C THR A 250 -4.11 -6.25 2.65
N CYS A 251 -4.72 -6.87 3.67
CA CYS A 251 -5.29 -6.15 4.81
C CYS A 251 -4.22 -5.31 5.52
N HIS A 252 -3.05 -5.91 5.77
CA HIS A 252 -1.91 -5.24 6.41
C HIS A 252 -1.49 -4.00 5.64
N TYR A 253 -1.28 -4.10 4.32
CA TYR A 253 -0.84 -2.97 3.50
C TYR A 253 -1.92 -1.90 3.36
N MET A 254 -3.20 -2.29 3.28
CA MET A 254 -4.33 -1.37 3.31
C MET A 254 -4.33 -0.50 4.56
N MET A 255 -4.22 -1.11 5.73
CA MET A 255 -4.18 -0.36 6.98
C MET A 255 -2.93 0.51 7.12
N ASN A 256 -1.75 0.02 6.70
CA ASN A 256 -0.54 0.85 6.70
C ASN A 256 -0.68 2.11 5.85
N SER A 257 -1.32 1.98 4.69
CA SER A 257 -1.48 3.10 3.77
C SER A 257 -2.35 4.24 4.32
N MET A 258 -3.21 3.96 5.31
CA MET A 258 -4.03 4.98 5.99
C MET A 258 -3.28 5.76 7.06
N ILE A 259 -2.30 5.12 7.73
CA ILE A 259 -1.56 5.73 8.85
C ILE A 259 -0.43 6.65 8.34
N GLY A 260 0.03 6.45 7.11
CA GLY A 260 1.07 7.28 6.50
C GLY A 260 2.47 7.07 7.10
N LYS A 261 3.36 8.07 6.93
CA LYS A 261 4.83 8.00 7.13
C LYS A 261 5.35 7.64 8.54
N TYR A 262 4.50 7.34 9.52
CA TYR A 262 4.86 7.15 10.93
C TYR A 262 4.91 5.71 11.40
N SER A 263 5.13 4.78 10.48
CA SER A 263 4.82 3.40 10.78
C SER A 263 5.98 2.54 10.33
N TYR A 264 6.80 2.10 11.29
CA TYR A 264 7.72 0.98 11.15
C TYR A 264 6.92 -0.35 11.07
N PHE A 265 5.80 -0.34 10.34
CA PHE A 265 4.96 -1.50 10.05
C PHE A 265 5.43 -2.24 8.79
N ASP A 266 6.59 -1.87 8.24
CA ASP A 266 7.37 -2.69 7.30
C ASP A 266 7.96 -3.90 8.05
N GLN A 267 7.08 -4.74 8.57
CA GLN A 267 7.44 -6.03 9.11
C GLN A 267 7.55 -7.02 7.96
N LYS A 268 8.45 -8.00 8.14
CA LYS A 268 8.51 -9.11 7.21
C LYS A 268 7.17 -9.87 7.26
N PRO A 269 6.67 -10.41 6.13
CA PRO A 269 5.39 -11.10 6.10
C PRO A 269 5.26 -12.19 7.17
N GLU A 270 6.36 -12.86 7.50
CA GLU A 270 6.39 -13.92 8.52
C GLU A 270 6.12 -13.38 9.93
N GLU A 271 6.60 -12.18 10.26
CA GLU A 271 6.34 -11.51 11.54
C GLU A 271 4.89 -11.03 11.63
N VAL A 272 4.38 -10.46 10.54
CA VAL A 272 2.96 -10.06 10.40
C VAL A 272 2.06 -11.27 10.64
N GLU A 273 2.34 -12.41 9.99
CA GLU A 273 1.58 -13.63 10.19
C GLU A 273 1.63 -14.14 11.63
N GLN A 274 2.78 -14.06 12.30
CA GLN A 274 2.93 -14.51 13.68
C GLN A 274 2.06 -13.69 14.63
N GLU A 275 2.06 -12.36 14.52
CA GLU A 275 1.24 -11.47 15.36
C GLU A 275 -0.25 -11.70 15.12
N VAL A 276 -0.65 -11.82 13.86
CA VAL A 276 -2.05 -12.12 13.49
C VAL A 276 -2.48 -13.46 14.10
N ARG A 277 -1.63 -14.49 14.06
CA ARG A 277 -1.93 -15.80 14.65
C ARG A 277 -1.98 -15.75 16.17
N ALA A 278 -1.13 -14.96 16.82
CA ALA A 278 -1.19 -14.75 18.27
C ALA A 278 -2.53 -14.11 18.68
N LYS A 279 -2.92 -13.02 18.02
CA LYS A 279 -4.21 -12.35 18.24
C LYS A 279 -5.39 -13.26 17.94
N TYR A 280 -5.34 -14.03 16.86
CA TYR A 280 -6.38 -15.02 16.57
C TYR A 280 -6.50 -16.09 17.67
N LYS A 281 -5.38 -16.57 18.24
CA LYS A 281 -5.43 -17.52 19.37
C LYS A 281 -6.08 -16.90 20.61
N GLU A 282 -5.79 -15.62 20.90
CA GLU A 282 -6.45 -14.88 21.99
C GLU A 282 -7.97 -14.82 21.76
N MET A 283 -8.42 -14.45 20.56
CA MET A 283 -9.85 -14.42 20.19
C MET A 283 -10.52 -15.79 20.33
N ARG A 284 -9.85 -16.86 19.87
CA ARG A 284 -10.33 -18.23 20.00
C ARG A 284 -10.46 -18.67 21.44
N LYS A 285 -9.55 -18.24 22.32
CA LYS A 285 -9.60 -18.60 23.73
C LYS A 285 -10.85 -18.05 24.40
N VAL A 286 -11.19 -16.79 24.14
CA VAL A 286 -12.43 -16.16 24.62
C VAL A 286 -13.66 -16.98 24.21
N MET A 287 -13.75 -17.41 22.95
CA MET A 287 -14.87 -18.21 22.46
C MET A 287 -14.93 -19.62 23.06
N LYS A 288 -13.77 -20.25 23.30
CA LYS A 288 -13.69 -21.58 23.93
C LYS A 288 -14.07 -21.57 25.40
N ASP A 289 -13.60 -20.58 26.15
CA ASP A 289 -13.90 -20.42 27.58
C ASP A 289 -15.42 -20.23 27.80
N MET A 290 -16.16 -19.89 26.75
CA MET A 290 -17.61 -19.72 26.72
C MET A 290 -18.39 -20.91 26.15
N GLY A 291 -17.73 -22.04 25.85
CA GLY A 291 -18.41 -23.27 25.44
C GLY A 291 -18.68 -23.41 23.94
N VAL A 292 -18.10 -22.57 23.09
CA VAL A 292 -18.15 -22.76 21.62
C VAL A 292 -17.26 -23.94 21.25
N LYS A 293 -17.89 -25.10 20.95
CA LYS A 293 -17.17 -26.33 20.59
C LYS A 293 -16.40 -26.12 19.28
N ASP A 294 -15.11 -26.43 19.29
CA ASP A 294 -14.35 -26.65 18.06
C ASP A 294 -14.97 -27.85 17.36
N GLU A 295 -15.77 -27.64 16.32
CA GLU A 295 -16.02 -28.72 15.37
C GLU A 295 -14.68 -29.05 14.69
N GLN A 296 -14.00 -30.06 15.23
CA GLN A 296 -12.90 -30.74 14.57
C GLN A 296 -13.46 -31.38 13.30
N LYS A 297 -13.01 -30.91 12.13
CA LYS A 297 -13.20 -31.66 10.89
C LYS A 297 -12.16 -32.78 10.83
N VAL A 298 -12.68 -34.00 10.77
CA VAL A 298 -12.04 -35.22 10.26
C VAL A 298 -11.48 -34.98 8.87
#